data_AF-A0A2V8YXH0-F1
#
_entry.id   AF-A0A2V8YXH0-F1
#
_cell.length_a   1.000
_cell.length_b   1.000
_cell.length_c   1.000
_cell.angle_alpha   90.00
_cell.angle_beta   90.00
_cell.angle_gamma   90.00
#
_symmetry.space_group_name_H-M   'P 1'
#
loop_
_entity.id
_entity.type
_entity.pdbx_description
1 polymer ?
#
loop_
_entity_poly.entity_id
_entity_poly.type
_entity_poly.pdbx_seq_one_letter_code
_entity_poly.pdbx_strand_id
1 'polypeptide(L)'
;MRLCLRLLPISVLVAGCGTDPSKPALPAEAKPAAPAVPDDIQSAAESLLGRETQVLLFGDLAKNGRQEFLAANVVPKTPTNNLPGTIVTRAVVVEKDEGKWSELLRCDEHLKNQKGFLGMTPLAAVTGWRLQYEQSEDKGLELYFTPLKGVTDSHVLPIGVRWNPGTKRYQSLDRTYEHFLLESPSLDTARSSLR
;
A
#
# COMPACT_ATOMS: atom_id res chain seq x y z
N MET A 1 -70.70 9.52 0.12
CA MET A 1 -70.71 8.26 -0.65
C MET A 1 -70.78 8.63 -2.13
N ARG A 2 -69.77 8.26 -2.95
CA ARG A 2 -69.71 8.13 -4.44
C ARG A 2 -70.46 9.19 -5.31
N LEU A 3 -70.00 9.71 -6.44
CA LEU A 3 -68.86 9.52 -7.35
C LEU A 3 -69.16 10.46 -8.57
N CYS A 4 -68.13 10.98 -9.23
CA CYS A 4 -68.03 11.42 -10.64
C CYS A 4 -69.20 12.15 -11.35
N LEU A 5 -68.88 13.24 -12.08
CA LEU A 5 -68.63 13.14 -13.53
C LEU A 5 -67.93 14.40 -14.09
N ARG A 6 -67.12 14.14 -15.12
CA ARG A 6 -66.14 15.00 -15.80
C ARG A 6 -66.78 16.00 -16.75
N LEU A 7 -66.10 17.13 -16.99
CA LEU A 7 -66.08 17.82 -18.28
C LEU A 7 -64.74 18.56 -18.48
N LEU A 8 -63.95 18.05 -19.45
CA LEU A 8 -62.98 18.81 -20.26
C LEU A 8 -63.77 19.74 -21.23
N PRO A 9 -63.20 20.78 -21.89
CA PRO A 9 -61.82 20.87 -22.40
C PRO A 9 -61.17 22.27 -22.33
N ILE A 10 -59.88 22.40 -22.67
CA ILE A 10 -59.30 23.53 -23.42
C ILE A 10 -58.02 23.06 -24.12
N SER A 11 -57.88 23.49 -25.37
CA SER A 11 -56.96 22.99 -26.39
C SER A 11 -55.70 23.85 -26.53
N VAL A 12 -54.58 23.13 -26.76
CA VAL A 12 -53.47 23.37 -27.71
C VAL A 12 -52.56 24.61 -27.54
N LEU A 13 -51.23 24.37 -27.50
CA LEU A 13 -50.20 25.01 -28.35
C LEU A 13 -48.78 24.38 -28.16
N VAL A 14 -48.29 23.75 -29.23
CA VAL A 14 -46.95 23.84 -29.87
C VAL A 14 -45.64 23.56 -29.08
N ALA A 15 -44.97 22.48 -29.51
CA ALA A 15 -43.54 22.23 -29.78
C ALA A 15 -42.41 22.97 -29.00
N GLY A 16 -41.41 22.19 -28.54
CA GLY A 16 -40.06 22.70 -28.25
C GLY A 16 -39.13 21.69 -27.57
N CYS A 17 -37.88 21.62 -28.01
CA CYS A 17 -36.83 20.65 -27.67
C CYS A 17 -36.54 20.44 -26.18
N GLY A 18 -36.09 19.23 -25.87
CA GLY A 18 -35.76 18.78 -24.53
C GLY A 18 -34.61 19.53 -23.86
N THR A 19 -34.66 19.51 -22.54
CA THR A 19 -33.52 19.39 -21.64
C THR A 19 -34.10 18.89 -20.31
N ASP A 20 -33.78 17.67 -19.91
CA ASP A 20 -34.06 17.21 -18.56
C ASP A 20 -33.31 18.11 -17.57
N PRO A 21 -33.96 18.61 -16.51
CA PRO A 21 -33.27 19.39 -15.49
C PRO A 21 -32.29 18.48 -14.76
N SER A 22 -31.00 18.71 -15.00
CA SER A 22 -29.90 18.04 -14.31
C SER A 22 -30.04 18.28 -12.81
N LYS A 23 -30.30 17.21 -12.06
CA LYS A 23 -30.32 17.18 -10.60
C LYS A 23 -28.99 17.74 -10.09
N PRO A 24 -28.97 18.66 -9.11
CA PRO A 24 -27.71 19.15 -8.55
C PRO A 24 -26.89 17.97 -8.03
N ALA A 25 -25.69 17.79 -8.57
CA ALA A 25 -24.71 16.89 -8.00
C ALA A 25 -24.47 17.34 -6.55
N LEU A 26 -24.69 16.44 -5.60
CA LEU A 26 -24.31 16.66 -4.21
C LEU A 26 -22.82 17.03 -4.18
N PRO A 27 -22.41 18.03 -3.38
CA PRO A 27 -21.00 18.36 -3.24
C PRO A 27 -20.23 17.10 -2.86
N ALA A 28 -19.25 16.72 -3.68
CA ALA A 28 -18.32 15.67 -3.31
C ALA A 28 -17.69 16.06 -1.96
N GLU A 29 -17.84 15.21 -0.95
CA GLU A 29 -17.15 15.40 0.33
C GLU A 29 -15.66 15.58 0.03
N ALA A 30 -15.15 16.76 0.39
CA ALA A 30 -13.73 17.06 0.28
C ALA A 30 -12.99 16.08 1.19
N LYS A 31 -12.28 15.12 0.59
CA LYS A 31 -11.39 14.21 1.30
C LYS A 31 -10.47 15.05 2.20
N PRO A 32 -10.39 14.78 3.51
CA PRO A 32 -9.50 15.51 4.40
C PRO A 32 -8.08 15.54 3.84
N ALA A 33 -7.44 16.72 3.86
CA ALA A 33 -6.05 16.85 3.46
C ALA A 33 -5.18 15.93 4.31
N ALA A 34 -4.30 15.16 3.67
CA ALA A 34 -3.35 14.33 4.39
C ALA A 34 -2.53 15.23 5.34
N PRO A 35 -2.28 14.80 6.59
CA PRO A 35 -1.47 15.58 7.51
C PRO A 35 -0.07 15.82 6.91
N ALA A 36 0.45 17.03 7.09
CA ALA A 36 1.81 17.35 6.65
C ALA A 36 2.81 16.42 7.37
N VAL A 37 3.75 15.88 6.62
CA VAL A 37 4.81 15.01 7.16
C VAL A 37 5.72 15.87 8.06
N PRO A 38 5.94 15.48 9.33
CA PRO A 38 6.87 16.19 10.21
C PRO A 38 8.31 16.24 9.65
N ASP A 39 9.01 17.35 9.87
CA ASP A 39 10.36 17.58 9.35
C ASP A 39 11.39 16.52 9.81
N ASP A 40 11.24 16.00 11.03
CA ASP A 40 12.13 14.97 11.57
C ASP A 40 11.96 13.63 10.86
N ILE A 41 10.73 13.26 10.50
CA ILE A 41 10.40 12.08 9.70
C ILE A 41 10.92 12.26 8.26
N GLN A 42 10.65 13.42 7.65
CA GLN A 42 11.11 13.69 6.29
C GLN A 42 12.65 13.64 6.21
N SER A 43 13.35 14.28 7.15
CA SER A 43 14.81 14.26 7.23
C SER A 43 15.36 12.84 7.42
N ALA A 44 14.73 12.03 8.27
CA ALA A 44 15.11 10.63 8.46
C ALA A 44 14.92 9.82 7.18
N ALA A 45 13.77 9.94 6.52
CA ALA A 45 13.49 9.26 5.26
C ALA A 45 14.50 9.64 4.17
N GLU A 46 14.85 10.92 4.04
CA GLU A 46 15.87 11.40 3.10
C GLU A 46 17.27 10.86 3.41
N SER A 47 17.62 10.73 4.68
CA SER A 47 18.92 10.15 5.06
C SER A 47 19.06 8.67 4.70
N LEU A 48 17.94 7.92 4.70
CA LEU A 48 17.93 6.47 4.45
C LEU A 48 17.80 6.13 2.97
N LEU A 49 16.98 6.89 2.24
CA LEU A 49 16.62 6.60 0.85
C LEU A 49 16.99 7.71 -0.15
N GLY A 50 17.54 8.84 0.32
CA GLY A 50 17.91 9.99 -0.52
C GLY A 50 16.75 10.98 -0.74
N ARG A 51 17.06 12.11 -1.37
CA ARG A 51 16.13 13.26 -1.53
C ARG A 51 14.85 12.98 -2.30
N GLU A 52 14.87 12.01 -3.20
CA GLU A 52 13.70 11.62 -4.02
C GLU A 52 12.73 10.69 -3.26
N THR A 53 12.79 10.69 -1.94
CA THR A 53 11.99 9.81 -1.08
C THR A 53 10.65 10.44 -0.76
N GLN A 54 9.62 9.62 -0.76
CA GLN A 54 8.28 10.00 -0.34
C GLN A 54 7.93 9.22 0.93
N VAL A 55 7.51 9.93 1.97
CA VAL A 55 6.89 9.32 3.15
C VAL A 55 5.44 9.01 2.79
N LEU A 56 5.10 7.73 2.79
CA LEU A 56 3.78 7.23 2.38
C LEU A 56 2.80 7.17 3.56
N LEU A 57 3.30 6.83 4.74
CA LEU A 57 2.50 6.69 5.96
C LEU A 57 3.38 6.93 7.19
N PHE A 58 2.81 7.45 8.27
CA PHE A 58 3.50 7.61 9.56
C PHE A 58 2.51 7.56 10.73
N GLY A 59 3.00 7.20 11.92
CA GLY A 59 2.19 7.00 13.13
C GLY A 59 2.55 5.70 13.86
N ASP A 60 1.65 5.16 14.68
CA ASP A 60 1.80 3.83 15.26
C ASP A 60 1.37 2.75 14.24
N LEU A 61 2.28 2.46 13.31
CA LEU A 61 2.00 1.60 12.17
C LEU A 61 1.84 0.14 12.60
N ALA A 62 2.70 -0.36 13.48
CA ALA A 62 2.67 -1.73 13.99
C ALA A 62 1.66 -1.97 15.12
N LYS A 63 0.93 -0.94 15.59
CA LYS A 63 0.05 -1.00 16.77
C LYS A 63 0.78 -1.47 18.03
N ASN A 64 2.02 -1.00 18.18
CA ASN A 64 2.91 -1.35 19.29
C ASN A 64 3.19 -0.15 20.22
N GLY A 65 2.53 0.99 19.97
CA GLY A 65 2.69 2.23 20.73
C GLY A 65 3.92 3.05 20.34
N ARG A 66 4.64 2.67 19.28
CA ARG A 66 5.86 3.35 18.83
C ARG A 66 5.61 4.16 17.58
N GLN A 67 6.38 5.24 17.42
CA GLN A 67 6.27 6.07 16.23
C GLN A 67 7.07 5.43 15.10
N GLU A 68 6.39 5.14 14.00
CA GLU A 68 6.95 4.55 12.79
C GLU A 68 6.61 5.38 11.55
N PHE A 69 7.37 5.19 10.47
CA PHE A 69 7.01 5.67 9.14
C PHE A 69 7.36 4.64 8.06
N LEU A 70 6.55 4.62 7.00
CA LEU A 70 6.80 3.96 5.73
C LEU A 70 7.24 5.00 4.71
N ALA A 71 8.41 4.83 4.12
CA ALA A 71 8.92 5.70 3.07
C ALA A 71 9.39 4.89 1.86
N ALA A 72 9.33 5.49 0.66
CA ALA A 72 9.72 4.81 -0.58
C ALA A 72 10.25 5.77 -1.66
N ASN A 73 11.09 5.24 -2.54
CA ASN A 73 11.39 5.88 -3.83
C ASN A 73 10.38 5.39 -4.86
N VAL A 74 9.33 6.20 -5.05
CA VAL A 74 8.24 5.93 -5.98
C VAL A 74 8.70 6.21 -7.41
N VAL A 75 8.43 5.28 -8.33
CA VAL A 75 8.70 5.49 -9.76
C VAL A 75 7.62 6.41 -10.35
N PRO A 76 7.98 7.61 -10.84
CA PRO A 76 7.02 8.53 -11.43
C PRO A 76 6.39 7.94 -12.69
N LYS A 77 5.14 8.34 -12.99
CA LYS A 77 4.45 7.99 -14.24
C LYS A 77 4.34 6.48 -14.50
N THR A 78 4.16 5.71 -13.43
CA THR A 78 3.87 4.27 -13.52
C THR A 78 2.64 4.05 -14.42
N PRO A 79 2.71 3.20 -15.46
CA PRO A 79 1.56 2.90 -16.30
C PRO A 79 0.40 2.43 -15.42
N THR A 80 -0.76 3.06 -15.59
CA THR A 80 -1.99 2.67 -14.91
C THR A 80 -2.44 1.35 -15.50
N ASN A 81 -1.90 0.23 -14.99
CA ASN A 81 -2.47 -1.09 -15.19
C ASN A 81 -3.46 -1.36 -14.05
N ASN A 82 -4.37 -2.30 -14.25
CA ASN A 82 -5.41 -2.64 -13.27
C ASN A 82 -4.86 -3.34 -12.01
N LEU A 83 -3.54 -3.42 -11.82
CA LEU A 83 -2.93 -4.08 -10.68
C LEU A 83 -2.74 -3.06 -9.54
N PRO A 84 -3.34 -3.28 -8.35
CA PRO A 84 -3.23 -2.35 -7.24
C PRO A 84 -1.77 -2.17 -6.79
N GLY A 85 -1.46 -1.01 -6.24
CA GLY A 85 -0.15 -0.70 -5.66
C GLY A 85 0.73 0.20 -6.50
N THR A 86 1.68 0.82 -5.81
CA THR A 86 2.63 1.80 -6.35
C THR A 86 3.93 1.10 -6.72
N ILE A 87 4.50 1.41 -7.88
CA ILE A 87 5.84 0.91 -8.21
C ILE A 87 6.88 1.72 -7.43
N VAL A 88 7.76 1.01 -6.73
CA VAL A 88 8.87 1.54 -5.94
C VAL A 88 10.16 0.82 -6.32
N THR A 89 11.29 1.51 -6.28
CA THR A 89 12.62 0.86 -6.39
C THR A 89 13.16 0.50 -5.02
N ARG A 90 12.83 1.28 -4.00
CA ARG A 90 13.22 1.06 -2.60
C ARG A 90 12.10 1.48 -1.67
N ALA A 91 11.97 0.81 -0.53
CA ALA A 91 11.09 1.21 0.57
C ALA A 91 11.70 0.82 1.92
N VAL A 92 11.36 1.57 2.97
CA VAL A 92 11.75 1.27 4.35
C VAL A 92 10.57 1.46 5.30
N VAL A 93 10.52 0.62 6.34
CA VAL A 93 9.76 0.92 7.56
C VAL A 93 10.76 1.21 8.66
N VAL A 94 10.54 2.31 9.38
CA VAL A 94 11.49 2.87 10.33
C VAL A 94 10.76 3.19 11.61
N GLU A 95 11.36 2.88 12.75
CA GLU A 95 10.83 3.17 14.08
C GLU A 95 11.70 4.19 14.81
N LYS A 96 11.05 5.06 15.60
CA LYS A 96 11.70 5.94 16.55
C LYS A 96 11.82 5.26 17.90
N ASP A 97 13.05 5.08 18.37
CA ASP A 97 13.36 4.61 19.72
C ASP A 97 14.36 5.57 20.37
N GLU A 98 14.04 6.08 21.57
CA GLU A 98 14.88 7.03 22.32
C GLU A 98 15.38 8.23 21.49
N GLY A 99 14.53 8.73 20.58
CA GLY A 99 14.87 9.85 19.70
C GLY A 99 15.71 9.50 18.48
N LYS A 100 16.07 8.23 18.29
CA LYS A 100 16.81 7.72 17.13
C LYS A 100 15.90 6.94 16.21
N TRP A 101 16.09 7.14 14.91
CA TRP A 101 15.41 6.38 13.87
C TRP A 101 16.18 5.12 13.52
N SER A 102 15.50 3.98 13.46
CA SER A 102 16.09 2.68 13.12
C SER A 102 15.26 1.92 12.09
N GLU A 103 15.93 1.34 11.09
CA GLU A 103 15.26 0.52 10.08
C GLU A 103 14.71 -0.77 10.71
N LEU A 104 13.42 -1.03 10.51
CA LEU A 104 12.76 -2.30 10.86
C LEU A 104 12.60 -3.22 9.66
N LEU A 105 12.34 -2.64 8.48
CA LEU A 105 12.18 -3.33 7.21
C LEU A 105 12.88 -2.54 6.12
N ARG A 106 13.59 -3.24 5.24
CA ARG A 106 14.20 -2.69 4.03
C ARG A 106 13.78 -3.50 2.82
N CYS A 107 13.31 -2.78 1.82
CA CYS A 107 12.98 -3.27 0.49
C CYS A 107 13.90 -2.56 -0.49
N ASP A 108 14.80 -3.29 -1.13
CA ASP A 108 15.63 -2.79 -2.23
C ASP A 108 15.63 -3.81 -3.37
N GLU A 109 16.73 -4.49 -3.64
CA GLU A 109 16.76 -5.66 -4.54
C GLU A 109 16.11 -6.88 -3.88
N HIS A 110 16.02 -6.88 -2.55
CA HIS A 110 15.44 -7.95 -1.73
C HIS A 110 14.61 -7.37 -0.57
N LEU A 111 13.87 -8.23 0.11
CA LEU A 111 13.18 -7.90 1.36
C LEU A 111 14.01 -8.38 2.55
N LYS A 112 14.34 -7.47 3.48
CA LYS A 112 15.13 -7.74 4.67
C LYS A 112 14.57 -7.04 5.90
N ASN A 113 14.79 -7.63 7.05
CA ASN A 113 14.69 -6.96 8.35
C ASN A 113 16.02 -7.09 9.11
N GLN A 114 16.03 -6.70 10.38
CA GLN A 114 17.21 -6.75 11.26
C GLN A 114 17.78 -8.17 11.49
N LYS A 115 17.06 -9.24 11.14
CA LYS A 115 17.45 -10.64 11.32
C LYS A 115 17.81 -11.36 10.02
N GLY A 116 17.60 -10.73 8.87
CA GLY A 116 18.01 -11.28 7.58
C GLY A 116 16.96 -11.07 6.49
N PHE A 117 17.04 -11.92 5.48
CA PHE A 117 16.14 -11.94 4.34
C PHE A 117 14.79 -12.51 4.72
N LEU A 118 13.71 -11.85 4.31
CA LEU A 118 12.37 -12.35 4.55
C LEU A 118 12.07 -13.58 3.68
N GLY A 119 11.21 -14.46 4.19
CA GLY A 119 10.72 -15.62 3.46
C GLY A 119 10.08 -15.22 2.12
N MET A 120 10.25 -16.09 1.13
CA MET A 120 9.77 -15.90 -0.24
C MET A 120 10.39 -14.74 -1.04
N THR A 121 11.34 -13.97 -0.47
CA THR A 121 12.10 -13.00 -1.27
C THR A 121 12.77 -13.71 -2.45
N PRO A 122 12.77 -13.14 -3.67
CA PRO A 122 13.46 -13.72 -4.81
C PRO A 122 14.95 -13.90 -4.53
N LEU A 123 15.54 -15.00 -5.01
CA LEU A 123 16.99 -15.21 -4.92
C LEU A 123 17.76 -14.25 -5.83
N ALA A 124 17.25 -14.03 -7.05
CA ALA A 124 17.78 -13.03 -7.96
C ALA A 124 17.36 -11.63 -7.52
N ALA A 125 18.28 -10.67 -7.60
CA ALA A 125 17.98 -9.26 -7.41
C ALA A 125 16.87 -8.80 -8.37
N VAL A 126 15.94 -7.98 -7.88
CA VAL A 126 14.90 -7.35 -8.70
C VAL A 126 15.17 -5.86 -8.83
N THR A 127 14.69 -5.25 -9.90
CA THR A 127 14.88 -3.81 -10.17
C THR A 127 13.83 -2.92 -9.51
N GLY A 128 12.80 -3.52 -8.95
CA GLY A 128 11.75 -2.82 -8.22
C GLY A 128 10.61 -3.72 -7.80
N TRP A 129 9.67 -3.11 -7.11
CA TRP A 129 8.54 -3.78 -6.48
C TRP A 129 7.27 -3.00 -6.76
N ARG A 130 6.17 -3.71 -6.92
CA ARG A 130 4.84 -3.15 -6.72
C ARG A 130 4.48 -3.31 -5.26
N LEU A 131 4.38 -2.18 -4.56
CA LEU A 131 4.04 -2.10 -3.14
C LEU A 131 2.56 -1.73 -3.00
N GLN A 132 1.81 -2.58 -2.32
CA GLN A 132 0.51 -2.25 -1.74
C GLN A 132 0.66 -2.19 -0.22
N TYR A 133 -0.11 -1.32 0.42
CA TYR A 133 -0.10 -1.21 1.87
C TYR A 133 -1.49 -0.81 2.37
N GLU A 134 -1.85 -1.35 3.53
CA GLU A 134 -3.12 -1.08 4.21
C GLU A 134 -2.86 -0.95 5.71
N GLN A 135 -3.67 -0.11 6.37
CA GLN A 135 -3.63 0.05 7.82
C GLN A 135 -4.84 -0.67 8.41
N SER A 136 -4.62 -1.81 9.05
CA SER A 136 -5.62 -2.54 9.81
C SER A 136 -5.70 -2.00 11.25
N GLU A 137 -6.90 -1.98 11.82
CA GLU A 137 -7.11 -1.65 13.23
C GLU A 137 -6.46 -2.70 14.15
N ASP A 138 -6.58 -3.98 13.79
CA ASP A 138 -6.16 -5.11 14.63
C ASP A 138 -4.71 -5.51 14.37
N LYS A 139 -4.32 -5.52 13.08
CA LYS A 139 -3.05 -6.09 12.61
C LYS A 139 -1.97 -5.04 12.37
N GLY A 140 -2.32 -3.76 12.42
CA GLY A 140 -1.43 -2.68 12.06
C GLY A 140 -1.17 -2.60 10.55
N LEU A 141 0.05 -2.21 10.19
CA LEU A 141 0.48 -2.06 8.81
C LEU A 141 0.63 -3.43 8.15
N GLU A 142 -0.14 -3.64 7.09
CA GLU A 142 -0.05 -4.79 6.21
C GLU A 142 0.58 -4.33 4.89
N LEU A 143 1.66 -4.99 4.48
CA LEU A 143 2.42 -4.68 3.28
C LEU A 143 2.37 -5.86 2.31
N TYR A 144 2.24 -5.58 1.02
CA TYR A 144 2.29 -6.61 -0.01
C TYR A 144 3.26 -6.19 -1.10
N PHE A 145 4.32 -6.99 -1.26
CA PHE A 145 5.40 -6.76 -2.20
C PHE A 145 5.32 -7.74 -3.37
N THR A 146 5.09 -7.23 -4.57
CA THR A 146 5.17 -8.04 -5.79
C THR A 146 6.44 -7.66 -6.57
N PRO A 147 7.39 -8.57 -6.78
CA PRO A 147 8.61 -8.25 -7.50
C PRO A 147 8.29 -7.90 -8.96
N LEU A 148 8.88 -6.82 -9.47
CA LEU A 148 8.82 -6.51 -10.88
C LEU A 148 9.81 -7.42 -11.63
N LYS A 149 9.28 -8.49 -12.23
CA LYS A 149 9.97 -9.16 -13.33
C LYS A 149 9.73 -8.36 -14.61
N GLY A 150 10.60 -8.54 -15.62
CA GLY A 150 10.37 -7.98 -16.95
C GLY A 150 8.92 -8.19 -17.39
N VAL A 151 8.35 -7.16 -18.03
CA VAL A 151 6.93 -7.01 -18.38
C VAL A 151 6.25 -8.35 -18.61
N THR A 152 5.19 -8.65 -17.84
CA THR A 152 4.26 -9.80 -17.94
C THR A 152 4.55 -11.05 -17.10
N ASP A 153 4.30 -10.97 -15.80
CA ASP A 153 3.75 -12.14 -15.10
C ASP A 153 2.69 -11.71 -14.09
N SER A 154 1.42 -11.89 -14.45
CA SER A 154 0.25 -11.57 -13.61
C SER A 154 -0.02 -12.62 -12.54
N HIS A 155 0.74 -13.72 -12.49
CA HIS A 155 0.50 -14.84 -11.58
C HIS A 155 1.44 -14.85 -10.38
N VAL A 156 2.31 -13.85 -10.23
CA VAL A 156 3.17 -13.72 -9.05
C VAL A 156 2.34 -13.22 -7.89
N LEU A 157 2.03 -14.11 -6.95
CA LEU A 157 1.38 -13.75 -5.70
C LEU A 157 2.28 -12.82 -4.86
N PRO A 158 1.74 -11.71 -4.32
CA PRO A 158 2.49 -10.81 -3.47
C PRO A 158 3.06 -11.49 -2.22
N ILE A 159 4.23 -11.04 -1.78
CA ILE A 159 4.81 -11.38 -0.48
C ILE A 159 4.14 -10.47 0.56
N GLY A 160 3.31 -11.05 1.42
CA GLY A 160 2.71 -10.31 2.53
C GLY A 160 3.73 -10.13 3.65
N VAL A 161 3.78 -8.95 4.25
CA VAL A 161 4.68 -8.60 5.35
C VAL A 161 3.88 -7.84 6.41
N ARG A 162 4.03 -8.24 7.67
CA ARG A 162 3.32 -7.64 8.82
C ARG A 162 4.22 -7.65 10.06
N TRP A 163 3.98 -6.73 10.99
CA TRP A 163 4.55 -6.80 12.33
C TRP A 163 4.18 -8.12 13.05
N ASN A 164 5.18 -8.91 13.45
CA ASN A 164 4.96 -10.06 14.32
C ASN A 164 5.13 -9.65 15.79
N PRO A 165 4.05 -9.65 16.61
CA PRO A 165 4.13 -9.26 18.01
C PRO A 165 4.95 -10.24 18.87
N GLY A 166 5.01 -11.52 18.48
CA GLY A 166 5.79 -12.54 19.18
C GLY A 166 7.30 -12.36 19.00
N THR A 167 7.72 -11.84 17.84
CA THR A 167 9.14 -11.66 17.51
C THR A 167 9.59 -10.20 17.44
N LYS A 168 8.65 -9.26 17.63
CA LYS A 168 8.83 -7.80 17.63
C LYS A 168 9.58 -7.26 16.41
N ARG A 169 9.16 -7.69 15.22
CA ARG A 169 9.70 -7.21 13.93
C ARG A 169 8.75 -7.53 12.79
N TYR A 170 8.89 -6.81 11.69
CA TYR A 170 8.18 -7.13 10.44
C TYR A 170 8.69 -8.45 9.86
N GLN A 171 7.79 -9.38 9.56
CA GLN A 171 8.09 -10.67 8.96
C GLN A 171 7.19 -10.94 7.77
N SER A 172 7.68 -11.71 6.80
CA SER A 172 6.86 -12.23 5.72
C SER A 172 5.84 -13.24 6.25
N LEU A 173 4.68 -13.29 5.59
CA LEU A 173 3.64 -14.28 5.81
C LEU A 173 3.76 -15.39 4.76
N ASP A 174 3.15 -16.55 5.03
CA ASP A 174 2.98 -17.60 4.04
C ASP A 174 1.98 -17.21 2.92
N ARG A 175 1.71 -18.13 1.99
CA ARG A 175 0.81 -17.89 0.86
C ARG A 175 -0.66 -17.71 1.25
N THR A 176 -1.03 -18.05 2.47
CA THR A 176 -2.38 -17.84 3.02
C THR A 176 -2.50 -16.48 3.72
N TYR A 177 -1.38 -15.79 3.95
CA TYR A 177 -1.28 -14.54 4.72
C TYR A 177 -1.66 -14.70 6.20
N GLU A 178 -1.62 -15.93 6.74
CA GLU A 178 -2.02 -16.20 8.12
C GLU A 178 -0.82 -16.46 9.05
N HIS A 179 0.21 -17.15 8.56
CA HIS A 179 1.34 -17.56 9.38
C HIS A 179 2.63 -16.83 9.01
N PHE A 180 3.40 -16.46 10.02
CA PHE A 180 4.71 -15.82 9.83
C PHE A 180 5.77 -16.86 9.42
N LEU A 181 6.61 -16.45 8.47
CA LEU A 181 7.79 -17.21 8.04
C LEU A 181 9.05 -16.65 8.71
N LEU A 182 9.98 -17.55 9.02
CA LEU A 182 11.28 -17.18 9.55
C LEU A 182 12.16 -16.52 8.49
N GLU A 183 13.09 -15.68 8.94
CA GLU A 183 14.12 -15.09 8.11
C GLU A 183 15.22 -16.09 7.79
N SER A 184 15.92 -15.84 6.67
CA SER A 184 17.17 -16.50 6.34
C SER A 184 18.35 -15.52 6.51
N PRO A 185 19.47 -15.91 7.14
CA PRO A 185 20.65 -15.05 7.24
C PRO A 185 21.32 -14.81 5.87
N SER A 186 21.13 -15.70 4.90
CA SER A 186 21.65 -15.61 3.54
C SER A 186 20.61 -15.99 2.49
N LEU A 187 20.81 -15.52 1.26
CA LEU A 187 20.06 -16.02 0.10
C LEU A 187 20.76 -17.27 -0.44
N ASP A 188 20.47 -18.42 0.16
CA ASP A 188 21.04 -19.67 -0.33
C ASP A 188 20.26 -20.17 -1.55
N THR A 189 21.00 -20.58 -2.58
CA THR A 189 20.46 -21.52 -3.56
C THR A 189 20.45 -22.88 -2.88
N ALA A 190 19.27 -23.44 -2.61
CA ALA A 190 19.18 -24.82 -2.18
C ALA A 190 19.85 -25.70 -3.24
N ARG A 191 21.09 -26.14 -2.99
CA ARG A 191 21.65 -27.28 -3.74
C ARG A 191 20.86 -28.49 -3.29
N SER A 192 20.09 -29.06 -4.22
CA SER A 192 19.47 -30.36 -4.05
C SER A 192 20.52 -31.34 -3.53
N SER A 193 20.33 -31.84 -2.31
CA SER A 193 21.09 -33.00 -1.80
C SER A 193 20.30 -34.27 -2.08
N LEU A 194 19.93 -34.50 -3.35
CA LEU A 194 19.63 -35.85 -3.82
C LEU A 194 20.97 -36.53 -4.10
N ARG A 195 21.40 -37.37 -3.17
CA ARG A 195 22.32 -38.49 -3.45
C ARG A 195 21.50 -39.75 -3.63
#